data_AF-A0A1U7LSB8-F1
#
_entry.id   AF-A0A1U7LSB8-F1
#
_cell.length_a   1.000
_cell.length_b   1.000
_cell.length_c   1.000
_cell.angle_alpha   90.00
_cell.angle_beta   90.00
_cell.angle_gamma   90.00
#
_symmetry.space_group_name_H-M   'P 1'
#
loop_
_entity.id
_entity.type
_entity.pdbx_description
1 polymer ?
#
loop_
_entity_poly.entity_id
_entity_poly.type
_entity_poly.pdbx_seq_one_letter_code
_entity_poly.pdbx_strand_id
1 'polypeptide(L)'
;MDSRSYWLIAIPTEGGRDKNIVYQEIKSKISSTSNNYADVALFSIPSLKIGTLDALVIQSEELAKLDGTFEGVVNKIADVLKTVLPGQEDKLRDQQKVDGKHIDEMASLDEDVRTKYAAWNQAKGTYTSLQRKQTGNLSQRSLAGMVKEDDFVTNSEYLETMLVAVPKTIQKDWWKKYEMLSKMVVPRSSKKLTEDEDYILVSVTLFKRFAAEFANKCREAKFQPREFTWDAMSGEDEHKEIEMAGSLERKLWGETLRLAKMSFSDAFQAWIHLKAIRVFVESVLRYGLPPDFVSTVVRVREYQ
;
A
#
# COMPACT_ATOMS: atom_id res chain seq x y z
N MET A 1 15.26 12.18 5.84
CA MET A 1 15.57 10.83 6.34
C MET A 1 17.08 10.78 6.50
N ASP A 2 17.59 10.62 7.73
CA ASP A 2 19.04 10.38 7.97
C ASP A 2 19.51 9.24 7.08
N SER A 3 20.46 9.52 6.19
CA SER A 3 21.10 8.50 5.37
C SER A 3 22.17 7.79 6.21
N ARG A 4 21.71 6.95 7.15
CA ARG A 4 22.61 6.12 7.97
C ARG A 4 23.41 5.19 7.07
N SER A 5 24.70 5.50 6.93
CA SER A 5 25.62 4.75 6.09
C SER A 5 26.41 3.75 6.96
N TYR A 6 26.40 2.48 6.54
CA TYR A 6 27.17 1.40 7.17
C TYR A 6 28.25 0.91 6.23
N TRP A 7 29.47 0.80 6.72
CA TRP A 7 30.61 0.33 5.95
C TRP A 7 31.07 -1.00 6.53
N LEU A 8 31.29 -1.98 5.67
CA LEU A 8 31.83 -3.28 6.07
C LEU A 8 33.29 -3.34 5.63
N ILE A 9 34.20 -3.47 6.59
CA ILE A 9 35.64 -3.37 6.37
C ILE A 9 36.30 -4.67 6.82
N ALA A 10 37.31 -5.12 6.07
CA ALA A 10 38.25 -6.16 6.49
C ALA A 10 39.68 -5.61 6.49
N ILE A 11 40.47 -6.03 7.48
CA ILE A 11 41.86 -5.59 7.66
C ILE A 11 42.72 -6.84 7.95
N PRO A 12 43.85 -7.04 7.23
CA PRO A 12 44.71 -8.21 7.44
C PRO A 12 45.38 -8.14 8.81
N THR A 13 45.54 -9.29 9.47
CA THR A 13 46.35 -9.42 10.68
C THR A 13 47.77 -9.78 10.29
N GLU A 14 48.59 -8.77 9.98
CA GLU A 14 50.00 -8.94 9.61
C GLU A 14 50.78 -9.69 10.70
N GLY A 15 51.63 -10.65 10.30
CA GLY A 15 52.59 -11.30 11.19
C GLY A 15 52.00 -12.14 12.33
N GLY A 16 50.76 -12.65 12.19
CA GLY A 16 50.13 -13.49 13.21
C GLY A 16 49.64 -12.72 14.45
N ARG A 17 49.42 -11.41 14.31
CA ARG A 17 48.87 -10.58 15.39
C ARG A 17 47.48 -11.05 15.81
N ASP A 18 47.21 -10.98 17.11
CA ASP A 18 45.91 -11.35 17.68
C ASP A 18 44.78 -10.45 17.11
N LYS A 19 43.70 -11.09 16.64
CA LYS A 19 42.54 -10.43 16.03
C LYS A 19 41.86 -9.42 16.97
N ASN A 20 41.87 -9.68 18.27
CA ASN A 20 41.32 -8.74 19.26
C ASN A 20 42.18 -7.48 19.38
N ILE A 21 43.51 -7.60 19.31
CA ILE A 21 44.41 -6.44 19.37
C ILE A 21 44.14 -5.52 18.17
N VAL A 22 44.09 -6.11 16.96
CA VAL A 22 43.81 -5.36 15.73
C VAL A 22 42.42 -4.69 15.79
N TYR A 23 41.40 -5.40 16.29
CA TYR A 23 40.07 -4.81 16.49
C TYR A 23 40.07 -3.63 17.47
N GLN A 24 40.76 -3.73 18.61
CA GLN A 24 40.85 -2.63 19.58
C GLN A 24 41.59 -1.43 19.00
N GLU A 25 42.61 -1.65 18.19
CA GLU A 25 43.29 -0.56 17.47
C GLU A 25 42.36 0.16 16.50
N ILE A 26 41.60 -0.57 15.68
CA ILE A 26 40.59 0.02 14.78
C ILE A 26 39.58 0.84 15.59
N LYS A 27 39.04 0.26 16.66
CA LYS A 27 38.06 0.93 17.52
C LYS A 27 38.63 2.18 18.17
N SER A 28 39.86 2.13 18.69
CA SER A 28 40.51 3.29 19.33
C SER A 28 40.80 4.44 18.34
N LYS A 29 41.12 4.12 17.08
CA LYS A 29 41.40 5.14 16.06
C LYS A 29 40.14 5.81 15.52
N ILE A 30 39.01 5.08 15.45
CA ILE A 30 37.77 5.54 14.81
C ILE A 30 36.71 6.00 15.82
N SER A 31 36.67 5.39 17.00
CA SER A 31 35.60 5.50 18.01
C SER A 31 36.20 5.64 19.42
N SER A 32 37.06 6.64 19.61
CA SER A 32 37.61 7.03 20.91
C SER A 32 37.11 8.40 21.35
N THR A 33 37.38 8.76 22.61
CA THR A 33 37.03 10.07 23.17
C THR A 33 37.63 11.23 22.37
N SER A 34 38.82 11.04 21.78
CA SER A 34 39.45 12.02 20.90
C SER A 34 39.01 11.93 19.44
N ASN A 35 38.62 10.74 18.96
CA ASN A 35 38.22 10.48 17.58
C ASN A 35 36.81 9.90 17.55
N ASN A 36 35.80 10.75 17.37
CA ASN A 36 34.39 10.37 17.52
C ASN A 36 33.66 10.23 16.17
N TYR A 37 34.32 9.64 15.17
CA TYR A 37 33.87 9.67 13.77
C TYR A 37 32.75 8.67 13.46
N ALA A 38 32.78 7.50 14.08
CA ALA A 38 31.84 6.43 13.80
C ALA A 38 31.69 5.47 15.00
N ASP A 39 30.64 4.66 14.99
CA ASP A 39 30.55 3.48 15.84
C ASP A 39 31.14 2.28 15.12
N VAL A 40 31.93 1.47 15.85
CA VAL A 40 32.59 0.29 15.31
C VAL A 40 32.14 -0.94 16.09
N ALA A 41 31.67 -1.95 15.37
CA ALA A 41 31.32 -3.25 15.91
C ALA A 41 32.08 -4.37 15.19
N LEU A 42 32.46 -5.41 15.93
CA LEU A 42 33.07 -6.60 15.35
C LEU A 42 32.04 -7.33 14.47
N PHE A 43 32.47 -7.77 13.29
CA PHE A 43 31.67 -8.61 12.39
C PHE A 43 32.34 -9.97 12.26
N SER A 44 31.85 -10.94 13.02
CA SER A 44 32.42 -12.28 13.08
C SER A 44 32.05 -13.09 11.84
N ILE A 45 33.03 -13.38 11.00
CA ILE A 45 32.88 -14.25 9.83
C ILE A 45 33.48 -15.62 10.18
N PRO A 46 32.72 -16.73 10.03
CA PRO A 46 33.24 -18.06 10.28
C PRO A 46 34.30 -18.44 9.24
N SER A 47 35.19 -19.36 9.58
CA SER A 47 36.13 -19.92 8.62
C SER A 47 35.37 -20.72 7.55
N LEU A 48 35.46 -20.29 6.29
CA LEU A 48 34.85 -20.98 5.15
C LEU A 48 35.89 -21.84 4.44
N LYS A 49 35.42 -22.92 3.79
CA LYS A 49 36.29 -23.76 2.96
C LYS A 49 36.70 -22.99 1.71
N ILE A 50 37.98 -23.08 1.38
CA ILE A 50 38.58 -22.37 0.27
C ILE A 50 38.79 -23.36 -0.88
N GLY A 51 38.30 -23.00 -2.06
CA GLY A 51 38.52 -23.75 -3.30
C GLY A 51 39.83 -23.38 -3.98
N THR A 52 39.84 -23.41 -5.30
CA THR A 52 40.96 -22.90 -6.10
C THR A 52 40.89 -21.38 -6.23
N LEU A 53 42.02 -20.74 -6.54
CA LEU A 53 42.07 -19.30 -6.80
C LEU A 53 41.13 -18.90 -7.95
N ASP A 54 41.12 -19.68 -9.04
CA ASP A 54 40.23 -19.45 -10.19
C ASP A 54 38.75 -19.49 -9.77
N ALA A 55 38.36 -20.42 -8.89
CA ALA A 55 36.99 -20.50 -8.39
C ALA A 55 36.62 -19.27 -7.54
N LEU A 56 37.56 -18.73 -6.75
CA LEU A 56 37.32 -17.52 -5.96
C LEU A 56 37.11 -16.28 -6.82
N VAL A 57 37.84 -16.15 -7.93
CA VAL A 57 37.66 -15.04 -8.89
C VAL A 57 36.26 -15.09 -9.49
N ILE A 58 35.83 -16.25 -9.97
CA ILE A 58 34.46 -16.45 -10.49
C ILE A 58 33.42 -16.15 -9.42
N GLN A 59 33.63 -16.65 -8.18
CA GLN A 59 32.72 -16.40 -7.06
C GLN A 59 32.64 -14.91 -6.72
N SER A 60 33.72 -14.13 -6.77
CA SER A 60 33.66 -12.69 -6.51
C SER A 60 32.73 -11.96 -7.49
N GLU A 61 32.77 -12.31 -8.77
CA GLU A 61 31.89 -11.73 -9.79
C GLU A 61 30.42 -12.14 -9.59
N GLU A 62 30.16 -13.42 -9.29
CA GLU A 62 28.82 -13.92 -9.01
C GLU A 62 28.22 -13.29 -7.74
N LEU A 63 29.02 -13.18 -6.67
CA LEU A 63 28.62 -12.52 -5.43
C LEU A 63 28.26 -11.06 -5.66
N ALA A 64 28.97 -10.34 -6.54
CA ALA A 64 28.62 -8.95 -6.90
C ALA A 64 27.27 -8.84 -7.62
N LYS A 65 26.94 -9.80 -8.50
CA LYS A 65 25.62 -9.84 -9.18
C LYS A 65 24.51 -10.14 -8.19
N LEU A 66 24.69 -11.18 -7.36
CA LEU A 66 23.73 -11.54 -6.31
C LEU A 66 23.50 -10.37 -5.34
N ASP A 67 24.54 -9.61 -5.03
CA ASP A 67 24.46 -8.46 -4.13
C ASP A 67 23.46 -7.41 -4.61
N GLY A 68 23.51 -7.05 -5.90
CA GLY A 68 22.57 -6.12 -6.51
C GLY A 68 21.14 -6.68 -6.57
N THR A 69 20.99 -7.99 -6.80
CA THR A 69 19.67 -8.65 -6.77
C THR A 69 19.04 -8.57 -5.37
N PHE A 70 19.82 -8.88 -4.33
CA PHE A 70 19.33 -8.91 -2.95
C PHE A 70 18.99 -7.51 -2.46
N GLU A 71 19.83 -6.52 -2.77
CA GLU A 71 19.54 -5.11 -2.50
C GLU A 71 18.21 -4.69 -3.13
N GLY A 72 17.99 -5.06 -4.40
CA GLY A 72 16.74 -4.78 -5.10
C GLY A 72 15.52 -5.41 -4.43
N VAL A 73 15.61 -6.66 -3.99
CA VAL A 73 14.52 -7.35 -3.27
C VAL A 73 14.22 -6.69 -1.93
N VAL A 74 15.25 -6.44 -1.12
CA VAL A 74 15.10 -5.80 0.21
C VAL A 74 14.46 -4.42 0.07
N ASN A 75 14.90 -3.61 -0.89
CA ASN A 75 14.36 -2.27 -1.14
C ASN A 75 12.89 -2.32 -1.59
N LYS A 76 12.53 -3.22 -2.51
CA LYS A 76 11.13 -3.41 -2.94
C LYS A 76 10.22 -3.80 -1.78
N ILE A 77 10.63 -4.75 -0.95
CA ILE A 77 9.84 -5.18 0.21
C ILE A 77 9.73 -4.02 1.23
N ALA A 78 10.79 -3.25 1.43
CA ALA A 78 10.75 -2.06 2.29
C ALA A 78 9.74 -1.02 1.80
N ASP A 79 9.66 -0.78 0.49
CA ASP A 79 8.71 0.17 -0.10
C ASP A 79 7.26 -0.33 -0.01
N VAL A 80 7.03 -1.64 -0.15
CA VAL A 80 5.73 -2.26 0.16
C VAL A 80 5.35 -2.00 1.62
N LEU A 81 6.26 -2.24 2.56
CA LEU A 81 6.01 -2.01 3.99
C LEU A 81 5.66 -0.55 4.30
N LYS A 82 6.38 0.42 3.72
CA LYS A 82 6.07 1.86 3.86
C LYS A 82 4.66 2.18 3.35
N THR A 83 4.27 1.59 2.22
CA THR A 83 2.96 1.84 1.61
C THR A 83 1.81 1.22 2.41
N VAL A 84 2.03 0.05 2.99
CA VAL A 84 1.03 -0.69 3.79
C VAL A 84 0.89 -0.09 5.20
N LEU A 85 1.92 0.59 5.73
CA LEU A 85 1.94 1.25 7.04
C LEU A 85 2.26 2.76 6.96
N PRO A 86 1.40 3.59 6.33
CA PRO A 86 1.61 5.03 6.29
C PRO A 86 1.55 5.62 7.72
N GLY A 87 2.60 6.35 8.12
CA GLY A 87 2.66 7.04 9.42
C GLY A 87 3.01 6.15 10.62
N GLN A 88 3.35 4.87 10.42
CA GLN A 88 3.85 3.97 11.47
C GLN A 88 5.27 3.49 11.20
N GLU A 89 6.08 4.31 10.50
CA GLU A 89 7.46 3.98 10.15
C GLU A 89 8.32 3.68 11.40
N ASP A 90 8.03 4.33 12.53
CA ASP A 90 8.73 4.06 13.80
C ASP A 90 8.44 2.66 14.35
N LYS A 91 7.25 2.09 14.11
CA LYS A 91 6.92 0.72 14.53
C LYS A 91 7.56 -0.35 13.66
N LEU A 92 8.01 0.00 12.44
CA LEU A 92 8.82 -0.90 11.61
C LEU A 92 10.21 -1.12 12.22
N ARG A 93 10.72 -0.14 12.98
CA ARG A 93 12.05 -0.18 13.61
C ARG A 93 12.15 -1.22 14.73
N ASP A 94 11.07 -1.40 15.50
CA ASP A 94 11.06 -2.25 16.70
C ASP A 94 10.71 -3.73 16.42
N GLN A 95 10.28 -4.07 15.20
CA GLN A 95 9.75 -5.41 14.87
C GLN A 95 10.60 -6.24 13.90
N GLN A 96 11.79 -5.74 13.52
CA GLN A 96 12.75 -6.48 12.71
C GLN A 96 13.55 -7.46 13.58
N LYS A 97 12.92 -8.59 13.94
CA LYS A 97 13.66 -9.76 14.43
C LYS A 97 14.00 -10.64 13.23
N VAL A 98 15.27 -10.97 13.13
CA VAL A 98 15.89 -11.71 12.04
C VAL A 98 15.90 -13.19 12.39
N ASP A 99 15.24 -14.04 11.58
CA ASP A 99 15.32 -15.49 11.70
C ASP A 99 15.47 -16.14 10.31
N GLY A 100 16.15 -17.30 10.25
CA GLY A 100 16.90 -17.69 9.05
C GLY A 100 16.17 -18.46 7.93
N LYS A 101 16.53 -18.12 6.68
CA LYS A 101 16.25 -18.88 5.45
C LYS A 101 17.46 -18.94 4.50
N HIS A 102 17.44 -19.88 3.55
CA HIS A 102 18.51 -20.12 2.57
C HIS A 102 18.57 -19.05 1.45
N ILE A 103 19.77 -18.80 0.93
CA ILE A 103 20.09 -17.79 -0.10
C ILE A 103 19.26 -17.99 -1.39
N ASP A 104 18.93 -19.23 -1.74
CA ASP A 104 18.25 -19.59 -3.00
C ASP A 104 16.74 -19.25 -3.00
N GLU A 105 16.15 -18.93 -1.85
CA GLU A 105 14.71 -18.66 -1.69
C GLU A 105 14.35 -17.17 -1.84
N MET A 106 15.32 -16.31 -2.18
CA MET A 106 15.07 -14.87 -2.26
C MET A 106 14.13 -14.43 -3.37
N ALA A 107 14.23 -15.08 -4.54
CA ALA A 107 13.39 -14.75 -5.69
C ALA A 107 11.91 -15.10 -5.43
N SER A 108 11.64 -16.22 -4.75
CA SER A 108 10.27 -16.61 -4.39
C SER A 108 9.68 -15.69 -3.32
N LEU A 109 10.47 -15.23 -2.35
CA LEU A 109 10.00 -14.26 -1.34
C LEU A 109 9.55 -12.93 -1.98
N ASP A 110 10.29 -12.40 -2.94
CA ASP A 110 9.92 -11.18 -3.68
C ASP A 110 8.61 -11.39 -4.46
N GLU A 111 8.47 -12.53 -5.14
CA GLU A 111 7.28 -12.84 -5.93
C GLU A 111 6.03 -13.02 -5.06
N ASP A 112 6.16 -13.69 -3.91
CA ASP A 112 5.07 -13.89 -2.96
C ASP A 112 4.58 -12.55 -2.39
N VAL A 113 5.50 -11.66 -2.00
CA VAL A 113 5.18 -10.32 -1.50
C VAL A 113 4.50 -9.49 -2.59
N ARG A 114 5.06 -9.50 -3.81
CA ARG A 114 4.51 -8.77 -4.96
C ARG A 114 3.09 -9.22 -5.29
N THR A 115 2.86 -10.52 -5.31
CA THR A 115 1.54 -11.12 -5.61
C THR A 115 0.50 -10.68 -4.58
N LYS A 116 0.82 -10.78 -3.27
CA LYS A 116 -0.09 -10.35 -2.20
C LYS A 116 -0.34 -8.85 -2.23
N TYR A 117 0.71 -8.06 -2.48
CA TYR A 117 0.61 -6.61 -2.61
C TYR A 117 -0.29 -6.18 -3.78
N ALA A 118 -0.19 -6.85 -4.93
CA ALA A 118 -1.06 -6.61 -6.08
C ALA A 118 -2.53 -6.94 -5.75
N ALA A 119 -2.79 -8.09 -5.12
CA ALA A 119 -4.13 -8.47 -4.70
C ALA A 119 -4.75 -7.49 -3.70
N TRP A 120 -3.97 -7.02 -2.72
CA TRP A 120 -4.41 -5.98 -1.79
C TRP A 120 -4.73 -4.66 -2.51
N ASN A 121 -3.88 -4.19 -3.42
CA ASN A 121 -4.14 -2.96 -4.18
C ASN A 121 -5.42 -3.05 -5.02
N GLN A 122 -5.70 -4.21 -5.64
CA GLN A 122 -6.95 -4.44 -6.35
C GLN A 122 -8.16 -4.36 -5.40
N ALA A 123 -8.12 -5.06 -4.26
CA ALA A 123 -9.20 -5.04 -3.28
C ALA A 123 -9.43 -3.63 -2.71
N LYS A 124 -8.35 -2.89 -2.41
CA LYS A 124 -8.40 -1.49 -1.99
C LYS A 124 -9.03 -0.59 -3.04
N GLY A 125 -8.70 -0.79 -4.32
CA GLY A 125 -9.30 -0.08 -5.44
C GLY A 125 -10.81 -0.30 -5.53
N THR A 126 -11.26 -1.55 -5.43
CA THR A 126 -12.68 -1.92 -5.42
C THR A 126 -13.41 -1.29 -4.22
N TYR A 127 -12.87 -1.47 -3.01
CA TYR A 127 -13.47 -0.91 -1.79
C TYR A 127 -13.58 0.63 -1.85
N THR A 128 -12.52 1.32 -2.27
CA THR A 128 -12.51 2.78 -2.40
C THR A 128 -13.52 3.27 -3.43
N SER A 129 -13.65 2.55 -4.56
CA SER A 129 -14.64 2.86 -5.61
C SER A 129 -16.07 2.76 -5.08
N LEU A 130 -16.39 1.68 -4.37
CA LEU A 130 -17.70 1.50 -3.76
C LEU A 130 -17.98 2.53 -2.66
N GLN A 131 -16.99 2.86 -1.83
CA GLN A 131 -17.13 3.88 -0.80
C GLN A 131 -17.44 5.26 -1.40
N ARG A 132 -16.78 5.63 -2.51
CA ARG A 132 -17.07 6.89 -3.22
C ARG A 132 -18.49 6.98 -3.73
N LYS A 133 -19.10 5.85 -4.14
CA LYS A 133 -20.53 5.81 -4.52
C LYS A 133 -21.44 6.16 -3.35
N GLN A 134 -21.05 5.95 -2.10
CA GLN A 134 -21.87 6.31 -0.93
C GLN A 134 -21.65 7.73 -0.41
N THR A 135 -20.44 8.28 -0.53
CA THR A 135 -20.04 9.53 0.16
C THR A 135 -20.31 10.83 -0.60
N GLY A 136 -20.85 10.78 -1.82
CA GLY A 136 -21.23 11.99 -2.57
C GLY A 136 -22.43 12.73 -1.99
N ASN A 137 -22.79 13.88 -2.57
CA ASN A 137 -24.09 14.54 -2.30
C ASN A 137 -25.23 13.83 -3.06
N LEU A 138 -26.49 14.15 -2.79
CA LEU A 138 -27.70 13.54 -3.36
C LEU A 138 -27.77 13.62 -4.89
N SER A 139 -27.00 14.51 -5.51
CA SER A 139 -26.91 14.60 -6.97
C SER A 139 -26.00 13.53 -7.59
N GLN A 140 -25.19 12.82 -6.78
CA GLN A 140 -24.18 11.85 -7.21
C GLN A 140 -24.26 10.49 -6.47
N ARG A 141 -24.41 10.49 -5.15
CA ARG A 141 -24.36 9.28 -4.30
C ARG A 141 -25.46 8.26 -4.63
N SER A 142 -25.22 6.99 -4.34
CA SER A 142 -26.28 5.97 -4.39
C SER A 142 -27.47 6.41 -3.55
N LEU A 143 -28.68 6.19 -4.07
CA LEU A 143 -29.95 6.47 -3.39
C LEU A 143 -30.52 5.22 -2.71
N ALA A 144 -29.87 4.06 -2.87
CA ALA A 144 -30.29 2.82 -2.26
C ALA A 144 -30.27 2.93 -0.73
N GLY A 145 -31.32 2.44 -0.08
CA GLY A 145 -31.52 2.59 1.37
C GLY A 145 -31.96 3.99 1.85
N MET A 146 -31.99 5.02 0.99
CA MET A 146 -32.51 6.35 1.34
C MET A 146 -33.97 6.59 0.91
N VAL A 147 -34.49 5.74 0.04
CA VAL A 147 -35.85 5.81 -0.51
C VAL A 147 -36.61 4.52 -0.19
N LYS A 148 -37.92 4.60 0.04
CA LYS A 148 -38.76 3.47 0.44
C LYS A 148 -39.69 3.07 -0.71
N GLU A 149 -40.25 1.86 -0.66
CA GLU A 149 -41.23 1.37 -1.65
C GLU A 149 -42.40 2.36 -1.82
N ASP A 150 -42.91 2.88 -0.70
CA ASP A 150 -44.01 3.85 -0.64
C ASP A 150 -43.72 5.18 -1.37
N ASP A 151 -42.46 5.46 -1.70
CA ASP A 151 -42.08 6.65 -2.45
C ASP A 151 -42.27 6.47 -3.96
N PHE A 152 -42.59 5.25 -4.44
CA PHE A 152 -42.70 4.90 -5.86
C PHE A 152 -44.08 4.37 -6.22
N VAL A 153 -44.50 4.68 -7.45
CA VAL A 153 -45.59 3.97 -8.12
C VAL A 153 -45.06 2.64 -8.63
N THR A 154 -45.42 1.55 -7.93
CA THR A 154 -45.07 0.17 -8.32
C THR A 154 -46.14 -0.42 -9.25
N ASN A 155 -45.75 -1.40 -10.08
CA ASN A 155 -46.66 -2.21 -10.92
C ASN A 155 -47.57 -1.44 -11.90
N SER A 156 -47.21 -0.22 -12.30
CA SER A 156 -47.93 0.51 -13.34
C SER A 156 -47.35 0.24 -14.73
N GLU A 157 -48.21 -0.01 -15.71
CA GLU A 157 -47.82 -0.13 -17.12
C GLU A 157 -47.35 1.21 -17.68
N TYR A 158 -48.03 2.31 -17.30
CA TYR A 158 -47.88 3.62 -17.93
C TYR A 158 -47.21 4.69 -17.07
N LEU A 159 -47.25 4.57 -15.75
CA LEU A 159 -46.67 5.53 -14.81
C LEU A 159 -45.35 5.04 -14.26
N GLU A 160 -44.44 5.97 -14.01
CA GLU A 160 -43.24 5.73 -13.21
C GLU A 160 -43.00 6.90 -12.26
N THR A 161 -42.12 6.66 -11.28
CA THR A 161 -41.65 7.71 -10.37
C THR A 161 -40.20 8.03 -10.69
N MET A 162 -39.94 9.29 -10.99
CA MET A 162 -38.60 9.80 -11.19
C MET A 162 -38.11 10.50 -9.92
N LEU A 163 -36.86 10.28 -9.58
CA LEU A 163 -36.18 11.02 -8.52
C LEU A 163 -35.44 12.22 -9.12
N VAL A 164 -35.46 13.35 -8.42
CA VAL A 164 -34.75 14.56 -8.84
C VAL A 164 -34.04 15.16 -7.65
N ALA A 165 -32.73 15.38 -7.77
CA ALA A 165 -31.97 16.18 -6.83
C ALA A 165 -32.08 17.65 -7.23
N VAL A 166 -32.68 18.46 -6.37
CA VAL A 166 -32.94 19.89 -6.60
C VAL A 166 -32.03 20.71 -5.68
N PRO A 167 -31.19 21.61 -6.21
CA PRO A 167 -30.37 22.48 -5.36
C PRO A 167 -31.25 23.30 -4.41
N LYS A 168 -30.88 23.36 -3.13
CA LYS A 168 -31.63 24.10 -2.10
C LYS A 168 -31.80 25.58 -2.45
N THR A 169 -30.83 26.16 -3.16
CA THR A 169 -30.87 27.54 -3.64
C THR A 169 -32.06 27.83 -4.55
N ILE A 170 -32.55 26.83 -5.30
CA ILE A 170 -33.67 26.95 -6.24
C ILE A 170 -34.85 26.02 -5.90
N GLN A 171 -34.92 25.49 -4.68
CA GLN A 171 -35.97 24.53 -4.31
C GLN A 171 -37.39 25.08 -4.43
N LYS A 172 -37.59 26.39 -4.23
CA LYS A 172 -38.91 27.04 -4.37
C LYS A 172 -39.40 27.02 -5.82
N ASP A 173 -38.48 27.00 -6.78
CA ASP A 173 -38.81 26.96 -8.20
C ASP A 173 -39.33 25.59 -8.63
N TRP A 174 -38.83 24.51 -8.01
CA TRP A 174 -39.33 23.16 -8.26
C TRP A 174 -40.84 23.09 -8.05
N TRP A 175 -41.32 23.46 -6.85
CA TRP A 175 -42.73 23.40 -6.48
C TRP A 175 -43.65 24.27 -7.33
N LYS A 176 -43.11 25.33 -7.96
CA LYS A 176 -43.87 26.21 -8.85
C LYS A 176 -43.94 25.72 -10.29
N LYS A 177 -42.94 24.93 -10.74
CA LYS A 177 -42.71 24.67 -12.16
C LYS A 177 -42.83 23.21 -12.55
N TYR A 178 -42.61 22.26 -11.64
CA TYR A 178 -42.43 20.84 -12.01
C TYR A 178 -43.62 20.27 -12.80
N GLU A 179 -44.86 20.64 -12.44
CA GLU A 179 -46.08 20.17 -13.11
C GLU A 179 -46.18 20.60 -14.58
N MET A 180 -45.43 21.63 -14.97
CA MET A 180 -45.45 22.23 -16.32
C MET A 180 -44.14 22.01 -17.09
N LEU A 181 -43.19 21.25 -16.55
CA LEU A 181 -41.90 21.01 -17.22
C LEU A 181 -42.07 20.15 -18.49
N SER A 182 -42.97 19.18 -18.47
CA SER A 182 -43.32 18.37 -19.64
C SER A 182 -44.81 18.03 -19.63
N LYS A 183 -45.28 17.46 -20.74
CA LYS A 183 -46.61 16.85 -20.79
C LYS A 183 -46.65 15.60 -19.89
N MET A 184 -47.86 15.27 -19.43
CA MET A 184 -48.14 14.02 -18.69
C MET A 184 -47.36 13.85 -17.38
N VAL A 185 -47.10 14.96 -16.69
CA VAL A 185 -46.70 14.97 -15.28
C VAL A 185 -47.96 14.89 -14.41
N VAL A 186 -47.98 14.06 -13.38
CA VAL A 186 -49.12 13.96 -12.46
C VAL A 186 -49.10 15.15 -11.49
N PRO A 187 -50.12 16.02 -11.48
CA PRO A 187 -50.16 17.16 -10.56
C PRO A 187 -50.19 16.70 -9.10
N ARG A 188 -49.58 17.49 -8.22
CA ARG A 188 -49.44 17.23 -6.77
C ARG A 188 -48.77 15.90 -6.40
N SER A 189 -48.11 15.24 -7.35
CA SER A 189 -47.39 13.99 -7.11
C SER A 189 -46.02 14.16 -6.47
N SER A 190 -45.44 15.36 -6.48
CA SER A 190 -44.07 15.53 -5.98
C SER A 190 -44.01 15.54 -4.46
N LYS A 191 -43.04 14.82 -3.89
CA LYS A 191 -42.82 14.70 -2.45
C LYS A 191 -41.33 14.85 -2.14
N LYS A 192 -40.99 15.60 -1.09
CA LYS A 192 -39.62 15.65 -0.56
C LYS A 192 -39.34 14.35 0.21
N LEU A 193 -38.27 13.65 -0.15
CA LEU A 193 -37.87 12.38 0.46
C LEU A 193 -36.80 12.60 1.53
N THR A 194 -35.72 13.30 1.18
CA THR A 194 -34.58 13.58 2.06
C THR A 194 -33.86 14.87 1.62
N GLU A 195 -32.85 15.30 2.37
CA GLU A 195 -31.96 16.41 2.03
C GLU A 195 -30.55 16.22 2.59
N ASP A 196 -29.57 16.83 1.93
CA ASP A 196 -28.20 16.97 2.43
C ASP A 196 -27.86 18.46 2.58
N GLU A 197 -26.59 18.85 2.60
CA GLU A 197 -26.20 20.27 2.70
C GLU A 197 -26.64 21.12 1.49
N ASP A 198 -26.60 20.54 0.29
CA ASP A 198 -26.70 21.26 -1.00
C ASP A 198 -28.03 21.04 -1.74
N TYR A 199 -28.65 19.88 -1.56
CA TYR A 199 -29.79 19.39 -2.35
C TYR A 199 -30.94 18.91 -1.46
N ILE A 200 -32.15 19.02 -2.00
CA ILE A 200 -33.27 18.19 -1.60
C ILE A 200 -33.46 17.08 -2.63
N LEU A 201 -33.81 15.87 -2.19
CA LEU A 201 -34.24 14.79 -3.08
C LEU A 201 -35.77 14.78 -3.07
N VAL A 202 -36.36 14.84 -4.26
CA VAL A 202 -37.81 14.77 -4.45
C VAL A 202 -38.17 13.63 -5.39
N SER A 203 -39.33 13.02 -5.17
CA SER A 203 -39.99 12.15 -6.15
C SER A 203 -40.97 12.97 -7.01
N VAL A 204 -41.29 12.48 -8.20
CA VAL A 204 -42.39 12.96 -9.04
C VAL A 204 -42.93 11.81 -9.88
N THR A 205 -44.25 11.72 -9.99
CA THR A 205 -44.91 10.71 -10.83
C THR A 205 -45.24 11.30 -12.20
N LEU A 206 -44.90 10.57 -13.26
CA LEU A 206 -45.19 10.95 -14.64
C LEU A 206 -45.38 9.72 -15.52
N PHE A 207 -45.87 9.94 -16.74
CA PHE A 207 -46.00 8.87 -17.73
C PHE A 207 -44.63 8.48 -18.29
N LYS A 208 -44.35 7.17 -18.35
CA LYS A 208 -43.07 6.61 -18.81
C LYS A 208 -42.61 7.15 -20.16
N ARG A 209 -43.56 7.28 -21.09
CA ARG A 209 -43.31 7.80 -22.45
C ARG A 209 -42.71 9.21 -22.45
N PHE A 210 -42.95 10.02 -21.42
CA PHE A 210 -42.49 11.40 -21.31
C PHE A 210 -41.31 11.58 -20.36
N ALA A 211 -40.76 10.51 -19.78
CA ALA A 211 -39.71 10.62 -18.79
C ALA A 211 -38.40 11.18 -19.32
N ALA A 212 -37.96 10.78 -20.52
CA ALA A 212 -36.77 11.35 -21.14
C ALA A 212 -36.93 12.86 -21.41
N GLU A 213 -38.11 13.29 -21.86
CA GLU A 213 -38.43 14.71 -22.09
C GLU A 213 -38.41 15.50 -20.78
N PHE A 214 -39.08 14.98 -19.74
CA PHE A 214 -39.12 15.58 -18.42
C PHE A 214 -37.71 15.70 -17.80
N ALA A 215 -36.88 14.66 -17.93
CA ALA A 215 -35.50 14.68 -17.46
C ALA A 215 -34.67 15.76 -18.17
N ASN A 216 -34.84 15.92 -19.48
CA ASN A 216 -34.16 17.00 -20.23
C ASN A 216 -34.62 18.38 -19.76
N LYS A 217 -35.93 18.57 -19.55
CA LYS A 217 -36.50 19.83 -19.05
C LYS A 217 -36.06 20.14 -17.61
N CYS A 218 -35.88 19.12 -16.79
CA CYS A 218 -35.25 19.26 -15.47
C CYS A 218 -33.82 19.78 -15.58
N ARG A 219 -33.00 19.20 -16.46
CA ARG A 219 -31.61 19.64 -16.68
C ARG A 219 -31.54 21.08 -17.19
N GLU A 220 -32.40 21.47 -18.13
CA GLU A 220 -32.54 22.87 -18.58
C GLU A 220 -32.87 23.83 -17.43
N ALA A 221 -33.72 23.39 -16.49
CA ALA A 221 -34.08 24.13 -15.29
C ALA A 221 -33.06 24.01 -14.14
N LYS A 222 -31.88 23.41 -14.39
CA LYS A 222 -30.80 23.15 -13.40
C LYS A 222 -31.22 22.23 -12.25
N PHE A 223 -32.22 21.39 -12.46
CA PHE A 223 -32.53 20.25 -11.60
C PHE A 223 -31.78 19.03 -12.10
N GLN A 224 -31.42 18.11 -11.20
CA GLN A 224 -30.62 16.93 -11.54
C GLN A 224 -31.47 15.66 -11.44
N PRO A 225 -32.05 15.16 -12.56
CA PRO A 225 -32.71 13.87 -12.58
C PRO A 225 -31.76 12.75 -12.13
N ARG A 226 -32.30 11.81 -11.36
CA ARG A 226 -31.59 10.65 -10.83
C ARG A 226 -32.23 9.41 -11.42
N GLU A 227 -31.46 8.70 -12.24
CA GLU A 227 -31.83 7.37 -12.72
C GLU A 227 -31.80 6.41 -11.53
N PHE A 228 -32.97 5.89 -11.16
CA PHE A 228 -33.12 4.97 -10.05
C PHE A 228 -34.37 4.14 -10.26
N THR A 229 -34.20 2.82 -10.19
CA THR A 229 -35.31 1.87 -10.17
C THR A 229 -35.35 1.28 -8.77
N TRP A 230 -36.48 1.41 -8.08
CA TRP A 230 -36.61 0.80 -6.77
C TRP A 230 -36.62 -0.72 -6.88
N ASP A 231 -35.80 -1.34 -6.05
CA ASP A 231 -35.76 -2.77 -5.81
C ASP A 231 -35.51 -3.00 -4.32
N ALA A 232 -36.28 -3.92 -3.72
CA ALA A 232 -36.26 -4.19 -2.29
C ALA A 232 -34.88 -4.64 -1.80
N MET A 233 -34.10 -5.30 -2.67
CA MET A 233 -32.80 -5.87 -2.31
C MET A 233 -31.62 -4.97 -2.65
N SER A 234 -31.76 -4.07 -3.64
CA SER A 234 -30.69 -3.16 -4.08
C SER A 234 -29.92 -2.46 -2.95
N GLY A 235 -30.61 -1.94 -1.93
CA GLY A 235 -29.95 -1.27 -0.79
C GLY A 235 -29.20 -2.22 0.14
N GLU A 236 -29.78 -3.39 0.44
CA GLU A 236 -29.09 -4.41 1.24
C GLU A 236 -27.91 -5.01 0.48
N ASP A 237 -28.06 -5.25 -0.82
CA ASP A 237 -27.04 -5.81 -1.68
C ASP A 237 -25.85 -4.86 -1.81
N GLU A 238 -26.09 -3.56 -2.02
CA GLU A 238 -25.03 -2.55 -2.02
C GLU A 238 -24.30 -2.46 -0.66
N HIS A 239 -25.04 -2.55 0.44
CA HIS A 239 -24.43 -2.53 1.78
C HIS A 239 -23.57 -3.77 2.04
N LYS A 240 -24.10 -4.96 1.73
CA LYS A 240 -23.39 -6.24 1.82
C LYS A 240 -22.15 -6.24 0.92
N GLU A 241 -22.25 -5.72 -0.30
CA GLU A 241 -21.12 -5.63 -1.24
C GLU A 241 -19.98 -4.78 -0.66
N ILE A 242 -20.28 -3.60 -0.10
CA ILE A 242 -19.29 -2.73 0.52
C ILE A 242 -18.67 -3.38 1.77
N GLU A 243 -19.49 -4.04 2.59
CA GLU A 243 -19.01 -4.73 3.78
C GLU A 243 -18.07 -5.89 3.41
N MET A 244 -18.45 -6.71 2.43
CA MET A 244 -17.64 -7.79 1.91
C MET A 244 -16.33 -7.28 1.31
N ALA A 245 -16.39 -6.22 0.48
CA ALA A 245 -15.20 -5.60 -0.10
C ALA A 245 -14.26 -5.03 0.96
N GLY A 246 -14.80 -4.37 1.98
CA GLY A 246 -14.00 -3.84 3.10
C GLY A 246 -13.41 -4.93 3.99
N SER A 247 -14.12 -6.03 4.21
CA SER A 247 -13.61 -7.19 4.94
C SER A 247 -12.47 -7.87 4.19
N LEU A 248 -12.63 -8.06 2.87
CA LEU A 248 -11.60 -8.61 2.01
C LEU A 248 -10.34 -7.72 1.96
N GLU A 249 -10.53 -6.40 1.82
CA GLU A 249 -9.43 -5.43 1.85
C GLU A 249 -8.63 -5.52 3.14
N ARG A 250 -9.30 -5.50 4.30
CA ARG A 250 -8.64 -5.61 5.62
C ARG A 250 -7.92 -6.93 5.81
N LYS A 251 -8.52 -8.03 5.35
CA LYS A 251 -7.90 -9.37 5.40
C LYS A 251 -6.61 -9.39 4.58
N LEU A 252 -6.66 -8.93 3.32
CA LEU A 252 -5.51 -8.91 2.43
C LEU A 252 -4.43 -7.92 2.90
N TRP A 253 -4.83 -6.80 3.49
CA TRP A 253 -3.90 -5.87 4.13
C TRP A 253 -3.11 -6.56 5.25
N GLY A 254 -3.79 -7.27 6.16
CA GLY A 254 -3.15 -7.99 7.26
C GLY A 254 -2.22 -9.12 6.78
N GLU A 255 -2.64 -9.88 5.78
CA GLU A 255 -1.81 -10.92 5.16
C GLU A 255 -0.56 -10.34 4.49
N THR A 256 -0.72 -9.26 3.71
CA THR A 256 0.38 -8.57 3.01
C THR A 256 1.36 -8.00 4.01
N LEU A 257 0.89 -7.36 5.07
CA LEU A 257 1.73 -6.79 6.12
C LEU A 257 2.56 -7.86 6.82
N ARG A 258 1.93 -8.97 7.21
CA ARG A 258 2.62 -10.07 7.89
C ARG A 258 3.68 -10.69 6.97
N LEU A 259 3.32 -10.97 5.72
CA LEU A 259 4.24 -11.57 4.75
C LEU A 259 5.42 -10.64 4.46
N ALA A 260 5.16 -9.37 4.15
CA ALA A 260 6.22 -8.41 3.87
C ALA A 260 7.19 -8.23 5.04
N LYS A 261 6.72 -8.27 6.29
CA LYS A 261 7.58 -8.23 7.48
C LYS A 261 8.50 -9.45 7.58
N MET A 262 7.94 -10.65 7.42
CA MET A 262 8.70 -11.90 7.45
C MET A 262 9.72 -11.92 6.31
N SER A 263 9.28 -11.65 5.08
CA SER A 263 10.15 -11.63 3.91
C SER A 263 11.24 -10.57 3.98
N PHE A 264 10.99 -9.40 4.59
CA PHE A 264 12.03 -8.39 4.80
C PHE A 264 13.15 -8.90 5.72
N SER A 265 12.77 -9.52 6.84
CA SER A 265 13.71 -10.13 7.78
C SER A 265 14.59 -11.18 7.08
N ASP A 266 13.95 -12.12 6.38
CA ASP A 266 14.64 -13.21 5.69
C ASP A 266 15.56 -12.66 4.60
N ALA A 267 15.08 -11.68 3.83
CA ALA A 267 15.84 -11.04 2.75
C ALA A 267 17.04 -10.26 3.23
N PHE A 268 16.84 -9.47 4.28
CA PHE A 268 17.94 -8.74 4.89
C PHE A 268 18.99 -9.70 5.47
N GLN A 269 18.56 -10.78 6.13
CA GLN A 269 19.49 -11.78 6.66
C GLN A 269 20.33 -12.42 5.57
N ALA A 270 19.71 -12.93 4.52
CA ALA A 270 20.44 -13.60 3.44
C ALA A 270 21.37 -12.61 2.72
N TRP A 271 20.98 -11.33 2.64
CA TRP A 271 21.84 -10.27 2.11
C TRP A 271 23.09 -10.07 2.98
N ILE A 272 22.93 -10.00 4.31
CA ILE A 272 24.08 -9.92 5.22
C ILE A 272 24.98 -11.16 5.14
N HIS A 273 24.43 -12.36 4.95
CA HIS A 273 25.22 -13.58 4.73
C HIS A 273 26.03 -13.48 3.44
N LEU A 274 25.42 -13.00 2.35
CA LEU A 274 26.09 -12.76 1.09
C LEU A 274 27.24 -11.74 1.24
N LYS A 275 27.03 -10.64 1.99
CA LYS A 275 28.08 -9.67 2.33
C LYS A 275 29.22 -10.33 3.11
N ALA A 276 28.93 -11.22 4.06
CA ALA A 276 29.94 -11.95 4.81
C ALA A 276 30.80 -12.85 3.91
N ILE A 277 30.17 -13.60 3.01
CA ILE A 277 30.87 -14.45 2.03
C ILE A 277 31.73 -13.57 1.11
N ARG A 278 31.18 -12.45 0.62
CA ARG A 278 31.93 -11.52 -0.24
C ARG A 278 33.15 -10.94 0.46
N VAL A 279 33.04 -10.52 1.72
CA VAL A 279 34.19 -10.05 2.50
C VAL A 279 35.23 -11.14 2.67
N PHE A 280 34.82 -12.38 2.92
CA PHE A 280 35.75 -13.50 3.03
C PHE A 280 36.50 -13.75 1.71
N VAL A 281 35.78 -13.87 0.59
CA VAL A 281 36.36 -14.10 -0.74
C VAL A 281 37.30 -12.97 -1.13
N GLU A 282 36.89 -11.71 -0.98
CA GLU A 282 37.73 -10.55 -1.28
C GLU A 282 38.97 -10.47 -0.38
N SER A 283 38.84 -10.84 0.90
CA SER A 283 39.98 -10.85 1.82
C SER A 283 40.99 -11.93 1.44
N VAL A 284 40.55 -13.13 1.02
CA VAL A 284 41.44 -14.18 0.51
C VAL A 284 42.14 -13.73 -0.77
N LEU A 285 41.39 -13.14 -1.72
CA LEU A 285 41.95 -12.66 -2.99
C LEU A 285 42.97 -11.53 -2.81
N ARG A 286 42.79 -10.67 -1.79
CA ARG A 286 43.65 -9.50 -1.55
C ARG A 286 44.82 -9.78 -0.59
N TYR A 287 44.59 -10.55 0.46
CA TYR A 287 45.56 -10.78 1.53
C TYR A 287 46.26 -12.14 1.43
N GLY A 288 45.74 -13.04 0.60
CA GLY A 288 46.28 -14.39 0.41
C GLY A 288 45.87 -15.36 1.51
N LEU A 289 46.61 -16.47 1.58
CA LEU A 289 46.40 -17.55 2.56
C LEU A 289 47.50 -17.55 3.62
N PRO A 290 47.18 -17.88 4.88
CA PRO A 290 45.83 -18.14 5.43
C PRO A 290 44.94 -16.87 5.49
N PRO A 291 43.59 -17.01 5.55
CA PRO A 291 42.62 -15.90 5.60
C PRO A 291 42.62 -15.18 6.96
N ASP A 292 43.74 -14.54 7.28
CA ASP A 292 44.01 -13.91 8.55
C ASP A 292 43.65 -12.42 8.47
N PHE A 293 42.39 -12.14 8.78
CA PHE A 293 41.85 -10.78 8.83
C PHE A 293 40.83 -10.59 9.96
N VAL A 294 40.59 -9.33 10.30
CA VAL A 294 39.51 -8.86 11.19
C VAL A 294 38.48 -8.13 10.33
N SER A 295 37.19 -8.46 10.50
CA SER A 295 36.10 -7.73 9.86
C SER A 295 35.30 -6.91 10.88
N THR A 296 34.91 -5.70 10.49
CA THR A 296 34.16 -4.76 11.33
C THR A 296 33.06 -4.07 10.53
N VAL A 297 31.93 -3.80 11.18
CA VAL A 297 30.90 -2.90 10.68
C VAL A 297 31.13 -1.53 11.31
N VAL A 298 31.21 -0.50 10.47
CA VAL A 298 31.39 0.89 10.86
C VAL A 298 30.12 1.66 10.51
N ARG A 299 29.44 2.19 11.53
CA ARG A 299 28.30 3.09 11.36
C ARG A 299 28.80 4.52 11.43
N VAL A 300 28.82 5.19 10.28
CA VAL A 300 29.27 6.59 10.21
C VAL A 300 28.27 7.47 10.96
N ARG A 301 28.78 8.34 11.83
CA ARG A 301 27.95 9.34 12.51
C ARG A 301 27.83 10.56 11.61
N GLU A 302 26.62 11.12 11.51
CA GLU A 302 26.44 12.39 10.82
C GLU A 302 27.19 13.48 11.60
N TYR A 303 28.02 14.25 10.90
CA TYR A 303 28.68 15.42 11.46
C TYR A 303 27.59 16.49 11.61
N GLN A 304 27.30 16.90 12.85
CA GLN A 304 26.50 18.09 13.13
C GLN A 304 27.35 19.36 12.97
#